data_AF-A0A7S1S704-F1
#
_entry.id   AF-A0A7S1S704-F1
#
_cell.length_a   1.000
_cell.length_b   1.000
_cell.length_c   1.000
_cell.angle_alpha   90.00
_cell.angle_beta   90.00
_cell.angle_gamma   90.00
#
_symmetry.space_group_name_H-M   'P 1'
#
loop_
_entity.id
_entity.type
_entity.pdbx_description
1 polymer ?
#
loop_
_entity_poly.entity_id
_entity_poly.type
_entity_poly.pdbx_seq_one_letter_code
_entity_poly.pdbx_strand_id
1 'polypeptide(L)'
;EGEKVLDVHREAGDMDLMRELATAVDPTGALLLTTFGGPGAGTFMLSGPSELVAELGPKVAKILEGRGGGGKGRYQGKVEKVSAREEALAALREAVPVA
;
A
#
# COMPACT_ATOMS: atom_id res chain seq x y z
N GLU A 1 17.19 -4.85 -12.78
CA GLU A 1 16.70 -5.42 -11.51
C GLU A 1 15.72 -4.41 -10.94
N GLY A 2 14.44 -4.76 -10.88
CA GLY A 2 13.36 -3.81 -10.60
C GLY A 2 12.93 -3.86 -9.14
N GLU A 3 12.74 -2.70 -8.53
CA GLU A 3 12.11 -2.59 -7.21
C GLU A 3 10.71 -3.23 -7.26
N LYS A 4 10.51 -4.31 -6.50
CA LYS A 4 9.23 -5.02 -6.41
C LYS A 4 8.23 -4.34 -5.47
N VAL A 5 8.66 -3.29 -4.75
CA VAL A 5 7.85 -2.53 -3.79
C VAL A 5 8.02 -1.04 -4.09
N LEU A 6 6.93 -0.39 -4.46
CA LEU A 6 6.82 1.03 -4.78
C LEU A 6 5.98 1.73 -3.72
N ASP A 7 6.28 2.99 -3.46
CA ASP A 7 5.50 3.83 -2.55
C ASP A 7 5.11 5.14 -3.22
N VAL A 8 3.88 5.58 -2.94
CA VAL A 8 3.37 6.88 -3.37
C VAL A 8 2.67 7.51 -2.18
N HIS A 9 3.21 8.62 -1.70
CA HIS A 9 2.60 9.44 -0.66
C HIS A 9 2.15 10.78 -1.23
N ARG A 10 0.92 11.20 -0.93
CA ARG A 10 0.46 12.58 -1.16
C ARG A 10 -0.38 13.10 0.01
N GLU A 11 -0.35 14.40 0.23
CA GLU A 11 -1.19 15.04 1.25
C GLU A 11 -2.68 15.07 0.85
N ALA A 12 -2.96 15.11 -0.45
CA ALA A 12 -4.30 15.10 -1.01
C ALA A 12 -4.40 14.13 -2.20
N GLY A 13 -5.53 13.43 -2.29
CA GLY A 13 -5.86 12.53 -3.38
C GLY A 13 -7.15 11.76 -3.12
N ASP A 14 -7.74 11.23 -4.19
CA ASP A 14 -9.01 10.52 -4.16
C ASP A 14 -8.84 9.04 -4.51
N MET A 15 -9.87 8.24 -4.22
CA MET A 15 -9.84 6.80 -4.51
C MET A 15 -9.64 6.48 -6.00
N ASP A 16 -10.06 7.37 -6.91
CA ASP A 16 -9.84 7.18 -8.35
C ASP A 16 -8.35 7.21 -8.70
N LEU A 17 -7.60 8.19 -8.18
CA LEU A 17 -6.15 8.25 -8.37
C LEU A 17 -5.44 7.02 -7.81
N MET A 18 -5.86 6.52 -6.64
CA MET A 18 -5.31 5.28 -6.08
C MET A 18 -5.53 4.09 -7.02
N ARG A 19 -6.73 3.97 -7.61
CA ARG A 19 -7.07 2.90 -8.53
C ARG A 19 -6.32 3.00 -9.85
N GLU A 20 -6.13 4.21 -10.36
CA GLU A 20 -5.35 4.46 -11.58
C GLU A 20 -3.88 4.06 -11.37
N LEU A 21 -3.28 4.47 -10.25
CA LEU A 21 -1.91 4.08 -9.91
C LEU A 21 -1.78 2.56 -9.74
N ALA A 22 -2.72 1.93 -9.03
CA ALA A 22 -2.76 0.48 -8.89
C ALA A 22 -2.82 -0.21 -10.26
N THR A 23 -3.71 0.24 -11.14
CA THR A 23 -3.88 -0.32 -12.49
C THR A 23 -2.64 -0.11 -13.37
N ALA A 24 -1.93 1.01 -13.19
CA ALA A 24 -0.67 1.26 -13.90
C ALA A 24 0.47 0.33 -13.43
N VAL A 25 0.46 -0.07 -12.16
CA VAL A 25 1.49 -0.95 -11.58
C VAL A 25 1.15 -2.43 -11.73
N ASP A 26 -0.13 -2.81 -11.85
CA ASP A 26 -0.60 -4.18 -12.06
C ASP A 26 0.23 -4.98 -13.10
N PRO A 27 0.54 -4.47 -14.32
CA PRO A 27 1.34 -5.22 -15.31
C PRO A 27 2.80 -5.43 -14.91
N THR A 28 3.34 -4.66 -13.96
CA THR A 28 4.71 -4.81 -13.47
C THR A 28 4.85 -5.95 -12.46
N GLY A 29 3.72 -6.39 -11.86
CA GLY A 29 3.72 -7.35 -10.76
C GLY A 29 4.33 -6.84 -9.46
N ALA A 30 4.68 -5.55 -9.37
CA ALA A 30 5.18 -4.92 -8.16
C ALA A 30 4.03 -4.61 -7.19
N LEU A 31 4.37 -4.54 -5.89
CA LEU A 31 3.48 -4.01 -4.88
C LEU A 31 3.58 -2.49 -4.86
N LEU A 32 2.46 -1.81 -4.88
CA LEU A 32 2.38 -0.36 -4.73
C LEU A 32 1.61 -0.03 -3.45
N LEU A 33 2.27 0.67 -2.53
CA LEU A 33 1.65 1.30 -1.37
C LEU A 33 1.36 2.78 -1.67
N THR A 34 0.08 3.09 -1.87
CA THR A 34 -0.39 4.48 -2.00
C THR A 34 -0.93 4.96 -0.67
N THR A 35 -0.50 6.12 -0.19
CA THR A 35 -1.00 6.76 1.04
C THR A 35 -1.42 8.19 0.75
N PHE A 36 -2.64 8.56 1.16
CA PHE A 36 -3.16 9.92 1.09
C PHE A 36 -3.46 10.47 2.48
N GLY A 37 -3.12 11.74 2.70
CA GLY A 37 -3.38 12.44 3.96
C GLY A 37 -2.11 12.96 4.63
N GLY A 38 -2.30 13.65 5.76
CA GLY A 38 -1.22 14.22 6.54
C GLY A 38 -0.55 13.20 7.49
N PRO A 39 0.34 13.65 8.39
CA PRO A 39 1.12 12.77 9.28
C PRO A 39 0.29 11.96 10.29
N GLY A 40 -0.98 12.32 10.49
CA GLY A 40 -1.95 11.59 11.33
C GLY A 40 -2.89 10.74 10.49
N ALA A 41 -4.18 11.08 10.54
CA ALA A 41 -5.22 10.34 9.84
C ALA A 41 -5.18 10.53 8.32
N GLY A 42 -5.41 9.43 7.60
CA GLY A 42 -5.41 9.38 6.15
C GLY A 42 -6.04 8.11 5.62
N THR A 43 -5.81 7.86 4.34
CA THR A 43 -6.22 6.67 3.61
C THR A 43 -5.00 6.00 2.99
N PHE A 44 -5.07 4.68 2.85
CA PHE A 44 -4.04 3.93 2.14
C PHE A 44 -4.67 2.90 1.22
N MET A 45 -3.90 2.51 0.21
CA MET A 45 -4.18 1.40 -0.68
C MET A 45 -2.88 0.65 -0.97
N LEU A 46 -2.87 -0.64 -0.69
CA LEU A 46 -1.88 -1.58 -1.17
C LEU A 46 -2.44 -2.29 -2.41
N SER A 47 -1.70 -2.28 -3.50
CA SER A 47 -2.06 -2.93 -4.77
C SER A 47 -0.92 -3.81 -5.27
N GLY A 48 -1.26 -4.90 -5.97
CA GLY A 48 -0.28 -5.84 -6.52
C GLY A 48 -0.80 -7.29 -6.51
N PRO A 49 0.10 -8.28 -6.45
CA PRO A 49 -0.29 -9.69 -6.52
C PRO A 49 -1.27 -10.09 -5.41
N SER A 50 -2.35 -10.77 -5.77
CA SER A 50 -3.45 -11.10 -4.84
C SER A 50 -3.01 -11.85 -3.59
N GLU A 51 -2.06 -12.77 -3.73
CA GLU A 51 -1.52 -13.54 -2.61
C GLU A 51 -0.75 -12.65 -1.62
N LEU A 52 0.15 -11.81 -2.14
CA LEU A 52 0.93 -10.88 -1.33
C LEU A 52 0.04 -9.82 -0.68
N VAL A 53 -0.91 -9.25 -1.41
CA VAL A 53 -1.80 -8.21 -0.87
C VAL A 53 -2.74 -8.78 0.20
N ALA A 54 -3.19 -10.03 0.07
CA ALA A 54 -3.99 -10.68 1.09
C ALA A 54 -3.20 -10.92 2.39
N GLU A 55 -1.90 -11.24 2.29
CA GLU A 55 -1.05 -11.45 3.46
C GLU A 55 -0.53 -10.13 4.07
N LEU A 56 -0.10 -9.20 3.24
CA LEU A 56 0.59 -7.97 3.63
C LEU A 56 -0.36 -6.80 3.90
N GLY A 57 -1.51 -6.75 3.22
CA GLY A 57 -2.54 -5.73 3.42
C GLY A 57 -2.92 -5.52 4.90
N PRO A 58 -3.31 -6.57 5.65
CA PRO A 58 -3.62 -6.42 7.07
C PRO A 58 -2.40 -6.08 7.93
N LYS A 59 -1.18 -6.51 7.56
CA LYS A 59 0.06 -6.12 8.28
C LYS A 59 0.31 -4.62 8.14
N VAL A 60 0.23 -4.09 6.93
CA VAL A 60 0.35 -2.65 6.63
C VAL A 60 -0.73 -1.86 7.38
N ALA A 61 -1.98 -2.31 7.34
CA ALA A 61 -3.07 -1.67 8.06
C ALA A 61 -2.76 -1.57 9.57
N LYS A 62 -2.23 -2.65 10.16
CA LYS A 62 -1.89 -2.69 11.58
C LYS A 62 -0.75 -1.73 11.95
N ILE A 63 0.29 -1.63 11.12
CA ILE A 63 1.43 -0.71 11.34
C ILE A 63 0.97 0.76 11.27
N LEU A 64 0.11 1.07 10.29
CA LEU A 64 -0.46 2.40 10.10
C LEU A 64 -1.61 2.74 11.08
N GLU A 65 -1.82 1.90 12.10
CA GLU A 65 -2.92 2.00 13.07
C GLU A 65 -4.29 2.19 12.40
N GLY A 66 -4.48 1.49 11.28
CA GLY A 66 -5.63 1.61 10.42
C GLY A 66 -6.50 0.38 10.38
N ARG A 67 -7.59 0.53 9.63
CA ARG A 67 -8.48 -0.56 9.26
C ARG A 67 -8.78 -0.47 7.78
N GLY A 68 -8.82 -1.62 7.14
CA GLY A 68 -9.09 -1.70 5.72
C GLY A 68 -9.65 -3.05 5.36
N GLY A 69 -9.92 -3.16 4.08
CA GLY A 69 -10.36 -4.38 3.44
C GLY A 69 -10.18 -4.23 1.95
N GLY A 70 -10.18 -5.36 1.28
CA GLY A 70 -10.12 -5.39 -0.17
C GLY A 70 -9.96 -6.81 -0.66
N GLY A 71 -10.10 -6.98 -1.96
CA GLY A 71 -10.00 -8.25 -2.65
C GLY A 71 -9.50 -8.04 -4.07
N LYS A 72 -9.10 -9.14 -4.73
CA LYS A 72 -8.51 -9.14 -6.08
C LYS A 72 -7.22 -8.30 -6.19
N GLY A 73 -6.26 -8.50 -5.29
CA GLY A 73 -4.96 -7.82 -5.38
C GLY A 73 -4.96 -6.37 -4.94
N ARG A 74 -5.99 -5.93 -4.22
CA ARG A 74 -6.10 -4.57 -3.70
C ARG A 74 -6.61 -4.61 -2.28
N TYR A 75 -5.94 -3.89 -1.38
CA TYR A 75 -6.31 -3.74 0.03
C TYR A 75 -6.28 -2.26 0.38
N GLN A 76 -7.43 -1.69 0.73
CA GLN A 76 -7.55 -0.26 0.98
C GLN A 76 -8.21 0.01 2.32
N GLY A 77 -7.90 1.15 2.93
CA GLY A 77 -8.43 1.46 4.25
C GLY A 77 -8.12 2.87 4.73
N LYS A 78 -8.63 3.18 5.91
CA LYS A 78 -8.29 4.40 6.65
C LYS A 78 -7.23 4.06 7.68
N VAL A 79 -6.32 5.00 7.91
CA VAL A 79 -5.18 4.87 8.82
C VAL A 79 -5.13 6.09 9.71
N GLU A 80 -4.69 5.92 10.95
CA GLU A 80 -4.54 7.02 11.90
C GLU A 80 -3.09 7.51 12.01
N LYS A 81 -2.16 6.75 11.43
CA LYS A 81 -0.72 7.01 11.52
C LYS A 81 -0.01 6.83 10.17
N VAL A 82 -0.27 7.74 9.22
CA VAL A 82 0.44 7.75 7.92
C VAL A 82 1.95 7.96 8.09
N SER A 83 2.37 8.61 9.18
CA SER A 83 3.78 8.73 9.57
C SER A 83 4.50 7.38 9.74
N ALA A 84 3.78 6.28 10.02
CA ALA A 84 4.36 4.93 10.09
C ALA A 84 4.52 4.25 8.71
N ARG A 85 4.37 4.99 7.59
CA ARG A 85 4.51 4.44 6.23
C ARG A 85 5.88 3.81 5.98
N GLU A 86 6.95 4.37 6.52
CA GLU A 86 8.32 3.85 6.31
C GLU A 86 8.48 2.48 6.94
N GLU A 87 7.89 2.27 8.13
CA GLU A 87 7.88 0.98 8.81
C GLU A 87 7.03 -0.04 8.04
N ALA A 88 5.88 0.38 7.50
CA ALA A 88 5.07 -0.46 6.62
C ALA A 88 5.82 -0.85 5.35
N LEU A 89 6.56 0.07 4.74
CA LEU A 89 7.39 -0.18 3.55
C LEU A 89 8.56 -1.13 3.84
N ALA A 90 9.21 -0.99 5.00
CA ALA A 90 10.24 -1.91 5.42
C ALA A 90 9.68 -3.34 5.54
N ALA A 91 8.52 -3.51 6.19
CA ALA A 91 7.85 -4.79 6.30
C ALA A 91 7.46 -5.39 4.94
N LEU A 92 7.03 -4.56 3.98
CA LEU A 92 6.74 -4.99 2.61
C LEU A 92 8.00 -5.46 1.87
N ARG A 93 9.10 -4.71 2.00
CA ARG A 93 10.39 -5.04 1.36
C ARG A 93 11.03 -6.30 1.93
N GLU A 94 10.91 -6.54 3.24
CA GLU A 94 11.38 -7.77 3.87
C GLU A 94 10.56 -8.99 3.42
N ALA A 95 9.26 -8.83 3.23
CA ALA A 95 8.39 -9.93 2.81
C ALA A 95 8.52 -10.28 1.32
N VAL A 96 9.06 -9.38 0.51
CA VAL A 96 9.18 -9.56 -0.95
C VAL A 96 10.65 -9.75 -1.29
N PRO A 97 11.12 -11.01 -1.48
CA PRO A 97 12.53 -11.25 -1.76
C PRO A 97 12.94 -10.55 -3.07
N VAL A 98 14.01 -9.76 -2.97
CA VAL A 98 14.77 -9.29 -4.13
C VAL A 98 15.32 -10.56 -4.79
N ALA A 99 14.90 -10.82 -6.02
CA ALA A 99 15.37 -11.97 -6.79
C ALA A 99 16.49 -11.51 -7.71
#